data_AF-N2A4W6-F1
#
_entry.id   AF-N2A4W6-F1
#
_cell.length_a   1.000
_cell.length_b   1.000
_cell.length_c   1.000
_cell.angle_alpha   90.00
_cell.angle_beta   90.00
_cell.angle_gamma   90.00
#
_symmetry.space_group_name_H-M   'P 1'
#
loop_
_entity.id
_entity.type
_entity.pdbx_description
1 polymer ?
#
loop_
_entity_poly.entity_id
_entity_poly.type
_entity_poly.pdbx_seq_one_letter_code
_entity_poly.pdbx_strand_id
1 'polypeptide(L)'
;MKRQIRRGVFETNSSSTHSLTMCSEEEFEAWKRGEVLFHEYGEENFISATKLSEHDKKMAQEDYEENKDDFQKDWNDLSEDTKQKYYTKYAKENDIIDEDAKTYDQYMHDGDLETFVQRYTSKNGDKIVAFGEYGYC
;
A
#
# COMPACT_ATOMS: atom_id res chain seq x y z
N MET A 1 -17.45 -47.21 -6.09
CA MET A 1 -17.03 -45.98 -6.76
C MET A 1 -15.90 -46.31 -7.72
N LYS A 2 -16.08 -46.15 -9.04
CA LYS A 2 -15.07 -46.56 -10.03
C LYS A 2 -14.08 -45.41 -10.23
N ARG A 3 -12.79 -45.62 -9.90
CA ARG A 3 -11.72 -44.63 -10.19
C ARG A 3 -11.54 -44.56 -11.72
N GLN A 4 -11.88 -43.43 -12.32
CA GLN A 4 -11.68 -43.16 -13.73
C GLN A 4 -10.38 -42.37 -13.90
N ILE A 5 -9.39 -42.92 -14.63
CA ILE A 5 -8.18 -42.19 -15.02
C ILE A 5 -8.42 -41.66 -16.43
N ARG A 6 -8.47 -40.34 -16.60
CA ARG A 6 -8.63 -39.67 -17.90
C ARG A 6 -7.25 -39.45 -18.51
N ARG A 7 -6.86 -40.30 -19.46
CA ARG A 7 -5.59 -40.16 -20.20
C ARG A 7 -5.74 -39.05 -21.25
N GLY A 8 -4.83 -38.07 -21.24
CA GLY A 8 -4.81 -36.95 -22.20
C GLY A 8 -5.62 -35.72 -21.77
N VAL A 9 -6.16 -35.68 -20.55
CA VAL A 9 -6.79 -34.49 -19.98
C VAL A 9 -5.77 -33.82 -19.06
N PHE A 10 -5.32 -32.63 -19.43
CA PHE A 10 -4.58 -31.73 -18.54
C PHE A 10 -5.62 -30.82 -17.89
N GLU A 11 -5.97 -31.09 -16.64
CA GLU A 11 -6.82 -30.18 -15.86
C GLU A 11 -5.91 -29.04 -15.40
N THR A 12 -5.83 -27.97 -16.19
CA THR A 12 -5.35 -26.70 -15.66
C THR A 12 -6.38 -26.25 -14.62
N ASN A 13 -6.02 -26.25 -13.34
CA ASN A 13 -6.57 -25.19 -12.51
C ASN A 13 -6.06 -23.90 -13.15
N SER A 14 -6.98 -23.03 -13.56
CA SER A 14 -6.60 -21.72 -14.09
C SER A 14 -5.60 -21.08 -13.09
N SER A 15 -4.48 -20.54 -13.59
CA SER A 15 -3.43 -19.98 -12.76
C SER A 15 -3.99 -18.80 -11.97
N SER A 16 -4.35 -19.04 -10.71
CA SER A 16 -4.77 -17.99 -9.81
C SER A 16 -3.54 -17.34 -9.17
N THR A 17 -3.43 -16.03 -9.24
CA THR A 17 -2.42 -15.25 -8.54
C THR A 17 -2.89 -14.99 -7.12
N HIS A 18 -1.98 -15.13 -6.14
CA HIS A 18 -2.22 -14.76 -4.74
C HIS A 18 -0.94 -14.17 -4.15
N SER A 19 -1.07 -13.05 -3.44
CA SER A 19 -0.06 -12.52 -2.55
C SER A 19 -0.60 -12.51 -1.11
N LEU A 20 0.30 -12.60 -0.13
CA LEU A 20 -0.02 -12.56 1.29
C LEU A 20 1.13 -11.89 2.03
N THR A 21 0.84 -10.74 2.62
CA THR A 21 1.72 -10.00 3.52
C THR A 21 1.10 -9.99 4.91
N MET A 22 1.93 -10.18 5.94
CA MET A 22 1.50 -10.08 7.33
C MET A 22 2.36 -9.05 8.06
N CYS A 23 1.74 -8.20 8.88
CA CYS A 23 2.42 -7.20 9.69
C CYS A 23 1.64 -6.95 11.00
N SER A 24 2.23 -6.15 11.89
CA SER A 24 1.50 -5.69 13.07
C SER A 24 0.36 -4.73 12.69
N GLU A 25 -0.67 -4.64 13.53
CA GLU A 25 -1.73 -3.63 13.33
C GLU A 25 -1.17 -2.20 13.36
N GLU A 26 -0.11 -1.96 14.13
CA GLU A 26 0.55 -0.65 14.20
C GLU A 26 1.19 -0.25 12.86
N GLU A 27 1.98 -1.15 12.25
CA GLU A 27 2.60 -0.91 10.93
C GLU A 27 1.55 -0.71 9.84
N PHE A 28 0.48 -1.52 9.85
CA PHE A 28 -0.59 -1.41 8.87
C PHE A 28 -1.33 -0.06 8.98
N GLU A 29 -1.61 0.40 10.20
CA GLU A 29 -2.25 1.70 10.40
C GLU A 29 -1.29 2.87 10.12
N ALA A 30 0.02 2.71 10.37
CA ALA A 30 1.04 3.68 9.94
C ALA A 30 1.09 3.83 8.41
N TRP A 31 0.96 2.72 7.68
CA TRP A 31 0.88 2.74 6.22
C TRP A 31 -0.38 3.45 5.72
N LYS A 32 -1.54 3.21 6.35
CA LYS A 32 -2.80 3.93 6.04
C LYS A 32 -2.71 5.44 6.27
N ARG A 33 -1.94 5.87 7.26
CA ARG A 33 -1.66 7.29 7.53
C ARG A 33 -0.58 7.89 6.60
N GLY A 34 0.15 7.06 5.85
CA GLY A 34 1.21 7.49 4.95
C GLY A 34 2.55 7.76 5.63
N GLU A 35 2.75 7.26 6.86
CA GLU A 35 4.03 7.36 7.60
C GLU A 35 5.10 6.42 7.04
N VAL A 36 4.64 5.30 6.46
CA VAL A 36 5.46 4.31 5.76
C VAL A 36 4.85 3.99 4.40
N LEU A 37 5.62 3.36 3.53
CA LEU A 37 5.22 2.86 2.22
C LEU A 37 5.41 1.36 2.15
N PHE A 38 4.55 0.67 1.41
CA PHE A 38 4.66 -0.76 1.19
C PHE A 38 5.49 -1.04 -0.06
N HIS A 39 6.58 -1.78 0.09
CA HIS A 39 7.46 -2.17 -1.00
C HIS A 39 7.37 -3.68 -1.22
N GLU A 40 6.50 -4.08 -2.15
CA GLU A 40 6.11 -5.47 -2.36
C GLU A 40 7.28 -6.41 -2.72
N TYR A 41 8.24 -5.90 -3.49
CA TYR A 41 9.41 -6.66 -3.96
C TYR A 41 10.71 -6.29 -3.22
N GLY A 42 10.60 -5.62 -2.06
CA GLY A 42 11.73 -5.02 -1.37
C GLY A 42 12.38 -5.97 -0.38
N GLU A 43 13.59 -5.66 0.06
CA GLU A 43 14.20 -6.36 1.20
C GLU A 43 13.40 -6.12 2.48
N GLU A 44 12.85 -4.90 2.65
CA GLU A 44 11.94 -4.52 3.72
C GLU A 44 10.57 -4.17 3.15
N ASN A 45 9.51 -4.76 3.71
CA ASN A 45 8.13 -4.54 3.25
C ASN A 45 7.62 -3.13 3.54
N PHE A 46 8.06 -2.50 4.62
CA PHE A 46 7.62 -1.15 5.01
C PHE A 46 8.79 -0.20 5.10
N ILE A 47 8.80 0.79 4.21
CA ILE A 47 9.87 1.79 4.13
C ILE A 47 9.35 3.08 4.74
N SER A 48 10.14 3.66 5.64
CA SER A 48 9.84 4.94 6.28
C SER A 48 9.71 6.07 5.24
N ALA A 49 8.53 6.70 5.16
CA ALA A 49 8.32 7.91 4.36
C ALA A 49 8.97 9.15 5.02
N THR A 50 9.34 9.04 6.30
CA THR A 50 9.94 10.10 7.13
C THR A 50 11.38 10.50 6.77
N LYS A 51 11.95 10.02 5.67
CA LYS A 51 13.26 10.50 5.17
C LYS A 51 13.20 11.89 4.52
N LEU A 52 12.02 12.48 4.36
CA LEU A 52 11.87 13.81 3.77
C LEU A 52 12.50 14.88 4.65
N SER A 53 13.40 15.66 4.06
CA SER A 53 13.98 16.81 4.72
C SER A 53 12.93 17.91 4.92
N GLU A 54 13.17 18.83 5.85
CA GLU A 54 12.29 20.00 6.03
C GLU A 54 12.19 20.85 4.76
N HIS A 55 13.23 20.82 3.92
CA HIS A 55 13.18 21.43 2.60
C HIS A 55 12.16 20.73 1.70
N ASP A 56 12.16 19.41 1.63
CA ASP A 56 11.23 18.64 0.79
C ASP A 56 9.78 18.82 1.24
N LYS A 57 9.54 18.90 2.55
CA LYS A 57 8.21 19.23 3.10
C LYS A 57 7.75 20.62 2.69
N LYS A 58 8.65 21.61 2.72
CA LYS A 58 8.35 22.97 2.28
C LYS A 58 8.04 23.02 0.78
N MET A 59 8.82 22.31 -0.03
CA MET A 59 8.56 22.20 -1.47
C MET A 59 7.22 21.52 -1.76
N ALA A 60 6.90 20.44 -1.04
CA ALA A 60 5.61 19.76 -1.17
C ALA A 60 4.43 20.66 -0.76
N GLN A 61 4.60 21.48 0.29
CA GLN A 61 3.59 22.46 0.67
C GLN A 61 3.39 23.52 -0.42
N GLU A 62 4.48 24.06 -0.98
CA GLU A 62 4.42 25.05 -2.07
C GLU A 62 3.75 24.44 -3.31
N ASP A 63 4.14 23.22 -3.68
CA ASP A 63 3.54 22.48 -4.78
C ASP A 63 2.03 22.25 -4.58
N TYR A 64 1.59 21.88 -3.39
CA TYR A 64 0.15 21.76 -3.09
C TYR A 64 -0.59 23.09 -3.28
N GLU A 65 -0.05 24.16 -2.69
CA GLU A 65 -0.69 25.48 -2.71
C GLU A 65 -0.73 26.09 -4.12
N GLU A 66 0.25 25.77 -4.97
CA GLU A 66 0.29 26.20 -6.38
C GLU A 66 -0.65 25.41 -7.28
N ASN A 67 -0.86 24.12 -7.00
CA ASN A 67 -1.65 23.22 -7.85
C ASN A 67 -3.08 22.95 -7.33
N LYS A 68 -3.43 23.44 -6.13
CA LYS A 68 -4.77 23.25 -5.58
C LYS A 68 -5.84 23.95 -6.43
N ASP A 69 -7.01 23.35 -6.51
CA ASP A 69 -8.18 23.97 -7.11
C ASP A 69 -8.99 24.83 -6.11
N ASP A 70 -9.95 25.61 -6.63
CA ASP A 70 -10.81 26.50 -5.83
C ASP A 70 -11.70 25.77 -4.80
N PHE A 71 -11.83 24.44 -4.89
CA PHE A 71 -12.66 23.61 -4.02
C PHE A 71 -11.84 22.85 -2.97
N GLN A 72 -10.51 22.82 -3.10
CA GLN A 72 -9.59 22.22 -2.15
C GLN A 72 -9.33 23.17 -0.97
N LYS A 73 -9.04 22.58 0.20
CA LYS A 73 -8.73 23.33 1.42
C LYS A 73 -7.34 23.95 1.32
N ASP A 74 -7.10 25.01 2.08
CA ASP A 74 -5.75 25.52 2.30
C ASP A 74 -4.90 24.49 3.05
N TRP A 75 -3.59 24.51 2.83
CA TRP A 75 -2.66 23.57 3.47
C TRP A 75 -2.79 23.56 4.99
N ASN A 76 -2.97 24.75 5.58
CA ASN A 76 -3.10 24.91 7.04
C ASN A 76 -4.36 24.26 7.61
N ASP A 77 -5.40 24.08 6.78
CA ASP A 77 -6.69 23.48 7.16
C ASP A 77 -6.75 21.97 6.85
N LEU A 78 -5.70 21.41 6.26
CA LEU A 78 -5.55 19.97 6.08
C LEU A 78 -5.25 19.27 7.41
N SER A 79 -5.79 18.06 7.57
CA SER A 79 -5.37 17.20 8.68
C SER A 79 -3.90 16.78 8.50
N GLU A 80 -3.22 16.49 9.60
CA GLU A 80 -1.84 16.00 9.57
C GLU A 80 -1.71 14.72 8.72
N ASP A 81 -2.68 13.81 8.79
CA ASP A 81 -2.73 12.61 7.93
C ASP A 81 -2.79 12.97 6.44
N THR A 82 -3.54 14.02 6.07
CA THR A 82 -3.65 14.45 4.66
C THR A 82 -2.35 15.08 4.19
N LYS A 83 -1.72 15.91 5.03
CA LYS A 83 -0.39 16.48 4.75
C LYS A 83 0.65 15.38 4.58
N GLN A 84 0.63 14.37 5.45
CA GLN A 84 1.54 13.24 5.40
C GLN A 84 1.36 12.43 4.10
N LYS A 85 0.12 12.16 3.70
CA LYS A 85 -0.17 11.55 2.39
C LYS A 85 0.36 12.38 1.22
N TYR A 86 0.22 13.71 1.27
CA TYR A 86 0.72 14.60 0.23
C TYR A 86 2.25 14.63 0.17
N TYR A 87 2.93 14.69 1.31
CA TYR A 87 4.40 14.59 1.39
C TYR A 87 4.90 13.33 0.70
N THR A 88 4.26 12.20 0.99
CA THR A 88 4.60 10.92 0.38
C THR A 88 4.33 10.91 -1.13
N LYS A 89 3.23 11.50 -1.59
CA LYS A 89 2.93 11.66 -3.03
C LYS A 89 4.02 12.49 -3.72
N TYR A 90 4.32 13.68 -3.19
CA TYR A 90 5.33 14.59 -3.72
C TYR A 90 6.72 13.92 -3.79
N ALA A 91 7.09 13.19 -2.74
CA ALA A 91 8.36 12.47 -2.69
C ALA A 91 8.52 11.46 -3.82
N LYS A 92 7.43 10.78 -4.19
CA LYS A 92 7.41 9.80 -5.28
C LYS A 92 7.50 10.49 -6.65
N GLU A 93 6.72 11.55 -6.85
CA GLU A 93 6.72 12.31 -8.12
C GLU A 93 8.06 13.01 -8.41
N ASN A 94 8.91 13.17 -7.38
CA ASN A 94 10.23 13.78 -7.48
C ASN A 94 11.39 12.78 -7.27
N ASP A 95 11.14 11.47 -7.37
CA ASP A 95 12.14 10.41 -7.25
C ASP A 95 12.98 10.45 -5.94
N ILE A 96 12.41 10.98 -4.86
CA ILE A 96 13.06 11.06 -3.53
C ILE A 96 12.99 9.70 -2.83
N ILE A 97 11.95 8.92 -3.14
CA ILE A 97 11.67 7.59 -2.64
C ILE A 97 11.50 6.63 -3.82
N ASP A 98 11.65 5.34 -3.54
CA ASP A 98 11.54 4.29 -4.56
C ASP A 98 10.19 4.33 -5.31
N GLU A 99 10.23 4.23 -6.64
CA GLU A 99 9.05 4.25 -7.50
C GLU A 99 8.13 3.05 -7.28
N ASP A 100 8.68 1.90 -6.87
CA ASP A 100 7.93 0.68 -6.61
C ASP A 100 7.25 0.68 -5.23
N ALA A 101 7.58 1.65 -4.37
CA ALA A 101 6.93 1.81 -3.08
C ALA A 101 5.50 2.37 -3.24
N LYS A 102 4.53 1.66 -2.66
CA LYS A 102 3.09 1.95 -2.79
C LYS A 102 2.52 2.53 -1.50
N THR A 103 1.74 3.60 -1.62
CA THR A 103 0.82 4.04 -0.55
C THR A 103 -0.31 3.02 -0.38
N TYR A 104 -1.02 3.08 0.76
CA TYR A 104 -2.17 2.22 0.99
C TYR A 104 -3.21 2.33 -0.12
N ASP A 105 -3.55 3.56 -0.51
CA ASP A 105 -4.58 3.82 -1.51
C ASP A 105 -4.14 3.31 -2.90
N GLN A 106 -2.86 3.43 -3.26
CA GLN A 106 -2.31 2.85 -4.50
C GLN A 106 -2.41 1.32 -4.49
N TYR A 107 -1.92 0.66 -3.45
CA TYR A 107 -1.98 -0.80 -3.37
C TYR A 107 -3.41 -1.33 -3.44
N MET A 108 -4.37 -0.65 -2.81
CA MET A 108 -5.75 -1.11 -2.73
C MET A 108 -6.56 -0.89 -4.02
N HIS A 109 -6.09 -0.05 -4.94
CA HIS A 109 -6.91 0.44 -6.06
C HIS A 109 -6.23 0.41 -7.45
N ASP A 110 -4.93 0.13 -7.53
CA ASP A 110 -4.16 0.26 -8.79
C ASP A 110 -4.03 -1.06 -9.58
N GLY A 111 -4.56 -2.18 -9.06
CA GLY A 111 -4.41 -3.52 -9.64
C GLY A 111 -5.66 -4.09 -10.31
N ASP A 112 -5.44 -4.98 -11.29
CA ASP A 112 -6.48 -5.84 -11.90
C ASP A 112 -6.94 -6.98 -10.95
N LEU A 113 -6.27 -7.13 -9.81
CA LEU A 113 -6.53 -8.15 -8.81
C LEU A 113 -7.41 -7.63 -7.66
N GLU A 114 -8.18 -8.52 -7.05
CA GLU A 114 -8.96 -8.21 -5.86
C GLU A 114 -8.05 -8.14 -4.64
N THR A 115 -8.30 -7.21 -3.72
CA THR A 115 -7.54 -7.08 -2.48
C THR A 115 -8.28 -7.65 -1.28
N PHE A 116 -7.55 -8.14 -0.29
CA PHE A 116 -8.12 -8.53 1.00
C PHE A 116 -7.34 -7.94 2.17
N VAL A 117 -8.05 -7.75 3.28
CA VAL A 117 -7.48 -7.38 4.58
C VAL A 117 -8.19 -8.18 5.66
N GLN A 118 -7.43 -8.99 6.40
CA GLN A 118 -7.93 -9.77 7.54
C GLN A 118 -7.14 -9.41 8.79
N ARG A 119 -7.84 -9.34 9.93
CA ARG A 119 -7.25 -9.02 11.23
C ARG A 119 -7.35 -10.20 12.16
N TYR A 120 -6.27 -10.47 12.89
CA TYR A 120 -6.17 -11.57 13.84
C TYR A 120 -5.60 -11.08 15.16
N THR A 121 -5.96 -11.77 16.24
CA THR A 121 -5.34 -11.60 17.54
C THR A 121 -4.72 -12.93 17.95
N SER A 122 -3.41 -12.93 18.20
CA SER A 122 -2.69 -14.12 18.65
C SER A 122 -3.19 -14.55 20.03
N LYS A 123 -2.90 -15.79 20.44
CA LYS A 123 -3.21 -16.26 21.81
C LYS A 123 -2.52 -15.42 22.89
N ASN A 124 -1.43 -14.75 22.53
CA ASN A 124 -0.67 -13.88 23.42
C ASN A 124 -1.14 -12.41 23.38
N GLY A 125 -2.12 -12.08 22.52
CA GLY A 125 -2.69 -10.74 22.40
C GLY A 125 -2.13 -9.89 21.25
N ASP A 126 -1.15 -10.40 20.48
CA ASP A 126 -0.56 -9.67 19.37
C ASP A 126 -1.60 -9.45 18.27
N LYS A 127 -1.73 -8.21 17.81
CA LYS A 127 -2.65 -7.87 16.73
C LYS A 127 -1.91 -7.88 15.40
N ILE A 128 -2.37 -8.74 14.50
CA ILE A 128 -1.73 -9.02 13.22
C ILE A 128 -2.73 -8.71 12.12
N VAL A 129 -2.25 -8.04 11.08
CA VAL A 129 -3.00 -7.80 9.85
C VAL A 129 -2.38 -8.61 8.73
N ALA A 130 -3.20 -9.42 8.06
CA ALA A 130 -2.83 -10.09 6.82
C ALA A 130 -3.56 -9.42 5.66
N PHE A 131 -2.83 -9.04 4.62
CA PHE A 131 -3.39 -8.42 3.43
C PHE A 131 -2.70 -8.93 2.18
N GLY A 132 -3.31 -8.71 1.02
CA GLY A 132 -2.75 -9.16 -0.24
C GLY A 132 -3.72 -8.98 -1.39
N GLU A 133 -3.29 -9.43 -2.56
CA GLU A 133 -4.03 -9.45 -3.80
C GLU A 133 -4.32 -10.89 -4.22
N TYR A 134 -5.46 -11.12 -4.88
CA TYR A 134 -5.82 -12.41 -5.44
C TYR A 134 -6.67 -12.27 -6.70
N GLY A 135 -6.62 -13.27 -7.57
CA GLY A 135 -7.44 -13.29 -8.78
C GLY A 135 -6.80 -14.07 -9.91
N TYR A 136 -7.14 -13.69 -11.14
CA TYR A 136 -6.62 -14.30 -12.36
C TYR A 136 -5.91 -13.23 -13.18
N CYS A 137 -4.64 -13.50 -13.51
CA CYS A 137 -3.85 -12.71 -14.46
C CYS A 137 -3.81 -13.41 -15.81
#